data_AF-A0A952P176-F1
#
_entry.id   AF-A0A952P176-F1
#
_cell.length_a   1.000
_cell.length_b   1.000
_cell.length_c   1.000
_cell.angle_alpha   90.00
_cell.angle_beta   90.00
_cell.angle_gamma   90.00
#
_symmetry.space_group_name_H-M   'P 1'
#
loop_
_entity.id
_entity.type
_entity.pdbx_description
1 polymer ?
#
loop_
_entity_poly.entity_id
_entity_poly.type
_entity_poly.pdbx_seq_one_letter_code
_entity_poly.pdbx_strand_id
1 'polypeptide(L)'
;MSEPTTLRDYFKALIERVEASDEIHNGGTDKNGFYKPTRTIILKQLNLLKDLHDKPRAHPMVKGAWEKLVEEMPPEWLVVPAGLREELTQILRGPS
;
A
#
# COMPACT_ATOMS: atom_id res chain seq x y z
N MET A 1 7.19 -19.04 -1.38
CA MET A 1 7.49 -17.74 -2.02
C MET A 1 8.72 -17.19 -1.33
N SER A 2 9.73 -16.74 -2.09
CA SER A 2 10.87 -16.04 -1.52
C SER A 2 10.41 -14.71 -0.92
N GLU A 3 11.02 -14.28 0.18
CA GLU A 3 10.73 -12.95 0.75
C GLU A 3 11.04 -11.85 -0.28
N PRO A 4 10.20 -10.80 -0.40
CA PRO A 4 10.43 -9.74 -1.37
C PRO A 4 11.73 -8.99 -1.04
N THR A 5 12.59 -8.86 -2.05
CA THR A 5 13.91 -8.22 -1.92
C THR A 5 13.90 -6.75 -2.38
N THR A 6 12.79 -6.27 -2.95
CA THR A 6 12.62 -4.86 -3.37
C THR A 6 11.25 -4.33 -2.96
N LEU A 7 11.10 -3.00 -2.84
CA LEU A 7 9.80 -2.37 -2.59
C LEU A 7 8.79 -2.66 -3.69
N ARG A 8 9.23 -2.70 -4.96
CA ARG A 8 8.38 -3.08 -6.09
C ARG A 8 7.80 -4.49 -5.91
N ASP A 9 8.64 -5.46 -5.54
CA ASP A 9 8.20 -6.84 -5.32
C ASP A 9 7.28 -6.96 -4.10
N TYR A 10 7.57 -6.20 -3.04
CA TYR A 10 6.72 -6.11 -1.87
C TYR A 10 5.31 -5.59 -2.22
N PHE A 11 5.21 -4.46 -2.93
CA PHE A 11 3.91 -3.94 -3.35
C PHE A 11 3.20 -4.86 -4.33
N LYS A 12 3.93 -5.52 -5.23
CA LYS A 12 3.37 -6.53 -6.13
C LYS A 12 2.78 -7.72 -5.36
N ALA A 13 3.49 -8.25 -4.38
CA ALA A 13 3.01 -9.34 -3.54
C ALA A 13 1.75 -8.95 -2.75
N LEU A 14 1.66 -7.71 -2.27
CA LEU A 14 0.44 -7.19 -1.64
C LEU A 14 -0.72 -7.09 -2.63
N ILE A 15 -0.48 -6.64 -3.87
CA ILE A 15 -1.51 -6.59 -4.92
C ILE A 15 -2.06 -8.00 -5.16
N GLU A 16 -1.18 -8.96 -5.42
CA GLU A 16 -1.56 -10.36 -5.65
C GLU A 16 -2.36 -10.93 -4.46
N ARG A 17 -1.92 -10.64 -3.22
CA ARG A 17 -2.62 -11.06 -2.01
C ARG A 17 -4.02 -10.43 -1.88
N VAL A 18 -4.17 -9.14 -2.18
CA VAL A 18 -5.47 -8.45 -2.16
C VAL A 18 -6.38 -8.95 -3.27
N GLU A 19 -5.83 -9.24 -4.45
CA GLU A 19 -6.60 -9.78 -5.58
C GLU A 19 -7.13 -11.19 -5.30
N ALA A 20 -6.36 -12.01 -4.59
CA ALA A 20 -6.74 -13.35 -4.16
C ALA A 20 -7.55 -13.38 -2.85
N SER A 21 -7.79 -12.22 -2.22
CA SER A 21 -8.44 -12.15 -0.91
C SER A 21 -9.96 -12.21 -1.01
N ASP A 22 -10.56 -13.04 -0.17
CA ASP A 22 -11.99 -12.99 0.15
C ASP A 22 -12.29 -12.04 1.33
N GLU A 23 -11.29 -11.67 2.14
CA GLU A 23 -11.43 -10.77 3.30
C GLU A 23 -11.58 -9.30 2.87
N ILE A 24 -10.87 -8.90 1.81
CA ILE A 24 -10.91 -7.53 1.30
C ILE A 24 -11.83 -7.50 0.08
N HIS A 25 -13.06 -7.04 0.29
CA HIS A 25 -14.07 -6.93 -0.76
C HIS A 25 -14.63 -5.51 -0.91
N ASN A 26 -15.32 -5.29 -2.03
CA ASN A 26 -16.05 -4.06 -2.30
C ASN A 26 -17.43 -4.14 -1.64
N GLY A 27 -17.51 -3.81 -0.35
CA GLY A 27 -18.76 -3.83 0.40
C GLY A 27 -18.75 -3.04 1.69
N GLY A 28 -17.73 -2.20 1.90
CA GLY A 28 -17.62 -1.37 3.09
C GLY A 28 -18.51 -0.14 3.03
N THR A 29 -18.75 0.45 4.18
CA THR A 29 -19.36 1.77 4.33
C THR A 29 -18.35 2.70 5.01
N ASP A 30 -18.24 3.94 4.55
CA ASP A 30 -17.38 4.92 5.22
C ASP A 30 -18.02 5.44 6.53
N LYS A 31 -17.31 6.35 7.21
CA LYS A 31 -17.75 6.94 8.49
C LYS A 31 -19.06 7.75 8.37
N ASN A 32 -19.47 8.09 7.15
CA ASN A 32 -20.68 8.86 6.85
C ASN A 32 -21.81 7.98 6.30
N GLY A 33 -21.61 6.66 6.21
CA GLY A 33 -22.61 5.73 5.70
C GLY A 33 -22.68 5.65 4.17
N PHE A 34 -21.67 6.15 3.44
CA PHE A 34 -21.59 5.98 1.99
C PHE A 34 -20.87 4.69 1.60
N TYR A 35 -21.33 4.08 0.50
CA TYR A 35 -20.68 2.91 -0.08
C TYR A 35 -19.22 3.21 -0.41
N LYS A 36 -18.35 2.29 0.01
CA LYS A 36 -16.91 2.39 -0.14
C LYS A 36 -16.38 1.14 -0.85
N PRO A 37 -15.85 1.27 -2.08
CA PRO A 37 -15.24 0.15 -2.79
C PRO A 37 -13.82 -0.09 -2.27
N THR A 38 -13.71 -0.64 -1.05
CA THR A 38 -12.45 -0.79 -0.29
C THR A 38 -11.37 -1.53 -1.08
N ARG A 39 -11.70 -2.66 -1.71
CA ARG A 39 -10.74 -3.42 -2.55
C ARG A 39 -10.21 -2.56 -3.70
N THR A 40 -11.08 -1.84 -4.40
CA THR A 40 -10.67 -0.95 -5.50
C THR A 40 -9.76 0.17 -5.02
N ILE A 41 -10.06 0.75 -3.85
CA ILE A 41 -9.23 1.81 -3.25
C ILE A 41 -7.84 1.25 -2.92
N ILE A 42 -7.77 0.11 -2.23
CA ILE A 42 -6.49 -0.53 -1.85
C ILE A 42 -5.65 -0.85 -3.09
N LEU A 43 -6.23 -1.49 -4.10
CA LEU A 43 -5.51 -1.86 -5.33
C LEU A 43 -4.99 -0.63 -6.07
N LYS A 44 -5.77 0.47 -6.10
CA LYS A 44 -5.31 1.74 -6.68
C LYS A 44 -4.08 2.28 -5.94
N GLN A 45 -4.12 2.32 -4.62
CA GLN A 45 -3.01 2.84 -3.82
C GLN A 45 -1.75 1.95 -3.92
N LEU A 46 -1.92 0.63 -3.90
CA LEU A 46 -0.80 -0.30 -4.07
C LEU A 46 -0.12 -0.17 -5.44
N ASN A 47 -0.89 0.00 -6.52
CA ASN A 47 -0.31 0.24 -7.84
C ASN A 47 0.42 1.58 -7.91
N LEU A 48 -0.12 2.63 -7.28
CA LEU A 48 0.56 3.92 -7.18
C LEU A 48 1.92 3.78 -6.46
N LEU A 49 1.96 3.08 -5.32
CA LEU A 49 3.21 2.83 -4.58
C LEU A 49 4.21 2.04 -5.41
N LYS A 50 3.77 0.94 -6.04
CA LYS A 50 4.61 0.12 -6.92
C LYS A 50 5.26 0.93 -8.04
N ASP A 51 4.53 1.90 -8.61
CA ASP A 51 4.98 2.66 -9.77
C ASP A 51 5.74 3.94 -9.40
N LEU A 52 5.49 4.55 -8.24
CA LEU A 52 5.99 5.88 -7.88
C LEU A 52 6.96 5.94 -6.68
N HIS A 53 7.17 4.85 -5.93
CA HIS A 53 8.06 4.85 -4.75
C HIS A 53 9.49 5.33 -5.06
N ASP A 54 9.99 5.08 -6.28
CA ASP A 54 11.32 5.47 -6.73
C ASP A 54 11.37 6.88 -7.34
N LYS A 55 10.25 7.63 -7.34
CA LYS A 55 10.14 8.97 -7.95
C LYS A 55 10.18 10.06 -6.87
N PRO A 56 11.27 10.82 -6.72
CA PRO A 56 11.39 11.84 -5.68
C PRO A 56 10.30 12.91 -5.73
N ARG A 57 9.87 13.29 -6.95
CA ARG A 57 8.81 14.30 -7.16
C ARG A 57 7.41 13.78 -6.82
N ALA A 58 7.23 12.48 -6.70
CA ALA A 58 5.96 11.86 -6.34
C ALA A 58 5.81 11.64 -4.83
N HIS A 59 6.75 12.13 -4.02
CA HIS A 59 6.75 11.98 -2.56
C HIS A 59 5.38 12.23 -1.89
N PRO A 60 4.65 13.34 -2.17
CA PRO A 60 3.37 13.58 -1.53
C PRO A 60 2.32 12.51 -1.89
N MET A 61 2.38 11.99 -3.11
CA MET A 61 1.46 10.95 -3.59
C MET A 61 1.77 9.59 -2.95
N VAL A 62 3.06 9.24 -2.85
CA VAL A 62 3.52 8.00 -2.20
C VAL A 62 3.14 8.01 -0.72
N LYS A 63 3.38 9.13 -0.03
CA LYS A 63 3.00 9.29 1.38
C LYS A 63 1.49 9.14 1.58
N GLY A 64 0.68 9.87 0.81
CA GLY A 64 -0.78 9.78 0.91
C GLY A 64 -1.33 8.39 0.58
N ALA A 65 -0.73 7.70 -0.39
CA ALA A 65 -1.10 6.33 -0.73
C ALA A 65 -0.78 5.35 0.41
N TRP A 66 0.39 5.48 1.04
CA TRP A 66 0.77 4.65 2.18
C TRP A 66 -0.13 4.88 3.39
N GLU A 67 -0.39 6.14 3.74
CA GLU A 67 -1.33 6.50 4.82
C GLU A 67 -2.72 5.90 4.58
N LYS A 68 -3.18 5.92 3.32
CA LYS A 68 -4.46 5.30 2.97
C LYS A 68 -4.44 3.79 3.12
N LEU A 69 -3.34 3.11 2.76
CA LEU A 69 -3.25 1.66 2.99
C LEU A 69 -3.28 1.31 4.47
N VAL A 70 -2.59 2.08 5.32
CA VAL A 70 -2.62 1.88 6.78
C VAL A 70 -4.02 2.05 7.36
N GLU A 71 -4.85 2.93 6.77
CA GLU A 71 -6.25 3.11 7.19
C GLU A 71 -7.15 1.94 6.76
N GLU A 72 -6.93 1.38 5.57
CA GLU A 72 -7.86 0.42 4.94
C GLU A 72 -7.47 -1.05 5.12
N MET A 73 -6.19 -1.36 5.27
CA MET A 73 -5.70 -2.73 5.32
C MET A 73 -5.52 -3.22 6.76
N PRO A 74 -5.74 -4.53 7.02
CA PRO A 74 -5.38 -5.12 8.29
C PRO A 74 -3.88 -4.93 8.58
N PRO A 75 -3.48 -4.51 9.80
CA PRO A 75 -2.08 -4.22 10.12
C PRO A 75 -1.12 -5.40 9.87
N GLU A 76 -1.59 -6.63 10.06
CA GLU A 76 -0.84 -7.87 9.83
C GLU A 76 -0.56 -8.15 8.34
N TRP A 77 -1.20 -7.43 7.42
CA TRP A 77 -0.86 -7.46 6.00
C TRP A 77 0.27 -6.49 5.65
N LEU A 78 0.50 -5.45 6.45
CA LEU A 78 1.48 -4.39 6.18
C LEU A 78 2.85 -4.64 6.84
N VAL A 79 3.22 -5.92 7.00
CA VAL A 79 4.51 -6.31 7.57
C VAL A 79 5.61 -6.11 6.54
N VAL A 80 6.29 -4.96 6.61
CA VAL A 80 7.42 -4.63 5.75
C VAL A 80 8.69 -5.36 6.23
N PRO A 81 9.38 -6.13 5.35
CA PRO A 81 10.65 -6.78 5.66
C PRO A 81 11.69 -5.77 6.17
N ALA A 82 12.58 -6.21 7.05
CA ALA A 82 13.54 -5.34 7.73
C ALA A 82 14.40 -4.52 6.75
N GLY A 83 14.91 -5.15 5.67
CA GLY A 83 15.72 -4.48 4.65
C GLY A 83 14.97 -3.43 3.83
N LEU A 84 13.65 -3.57 3.67
CA LEU A 84 12.80 -2.64 2.92
C LEU A 84 12.20 -1.53 3.80
N ARG A 85 12.13 -1.76 5.12
CA ARG A 85 11.53 -0.82 6.07
C ARG A 85 12.27 0.50 6.10
N GLU A 86 13.60 0.45 6.09
CA GLU A 86 14.41 1.66 6.10
C GLU A 86 14.22 2.45 4.80
N GLU A 87 14.28 1.78 3.66
CA GLU A 87 14.03 2.38 2.34
C GLU A 87 12.66 3.06 2.27
N LEU A 88 11.59 2.36 2.65
CA LEU A 88 10.24 2.92 2.70
C LEU A 88 10.17 4.11 3.67
N THR A 89 10.82 4.03 4.82
CA THR A 89 10.83 5.13 5.80
C THR A 89 11.49 6.39 5.23
N GLN A 90 12.60 6.24 4.51
CA GLN A 90 13.28 7.37 3.85
C GLN A 90 12.39 7.99 2.78
N ILE A 91 11.76 7.16 1.95
CA ILE A 91 10.79 7.62 0.95
C ILE A 91 9.63 8.36 1.63
N LEU A 92 9.10 7.88 2.75
CA LEU A 92 7.97 8.55 3.41
C LEU A 92 8.36 9.85 4.12
N ARG A 93 9.60 9.96 4.62
CA ARG A 93 10.14 11.20 5.23
C ARG A 93 10.34 12.31 4.21
N GLY A 94 10.72 11.97 2.99
CA GLY A 94 10.95 12.92 1.90
C GLY A 94 12.31 13.62 1.98
N PRO A 95 12.67 14.40 0.95
CA PRO A 95 13.90 15.18 0.96
C PRO A 95 13.81 16.26 2.06
N SER A 96 14.85 16.33 2.89
CA SER A 96 15.06 17.44 3.84
C SER A 96 15.40 18.74 3.11
#